data_AF-A0A1Z1WFS7-F1
#
_entry.id   AF-A0A1Z1WFS7-F1
#
_cell.length_a   1.000
_cell.length_b   1.000
_cell.length_c   1.000
_cell.angle_alpha   90.00
_cell.angle_beta   90.00
_cell.angle_gamma   90.00
#
_symmetry.space_group_name_H-M   'P 1'
#
loop_
_entity.id
_entity.type
_entity.pdbx_description
1 polymer ?
#
loop_
_entity_poly.entity_id
_entity_poly.type
_entity_poly.pdbx_seq_one_letter_code
_entity_poly.pdbx_strand_id
1 'polypeptide(L)'
;MHAAFGPPRCRGATTLPDEEARAAAAASLDVLREAARGCVEAGVLRPDADVDEITDTLWAAAHGVISLERGGHFPDGRGERRFRTLTRAAVNAFLP
;
A
#
# COMPACT_ATOMS: atom_id res chain seq x y z
N MET A 1 11.02 -44.92 -6.62
CA MET A 1 10.27 -43.98 -5.76
C MET A 1 10.22 -42.65 -6.50
N HIS A 2 9.22 -42.46 -7.38
CA HIS A 2 9.10 -41.30 -8.26
C HIS A 2 7.84 -40.53 -7.84
N ALA A 3 8.00 -39.37 -7.20
CA ALA A 3 6.87 -38.51 -6.89
C ALA A 3 6.40 -37.86 -8.21
N ALA A 4 5.16 -38.14 -8.61
CA ALA A 4 4.52 -37.48 -9.73
C ALA A 4 4.13 -36.06 -9.30
N PHE A 5 4.71 -35.04 -9.95
CA PHE A 5 4.16 -33.69 -9.96
C PHE A 5 2.78 -33.77 -10.65
N GLY A 6 1.72 -33.64 -9.86
CA GLY A 6 0.36 -33.50 -10.40
C GLY A 6 0.23 -32.21 -11.22
N PRO A 7 -0.79 -32.13 -12.10
CA PRO A 7 -1.01 -30.95 -12.93
C PRO A 7 -1.17 -29.68 -12.07
N PRO A 8 -0.85 -28.49 -12.62
CA PRO A 8 -0.97 -27.25 -11.89
C PRO A 8 -2.40 -27.09 -11.37
N ARG A 9 -2.55 -27.01 -10.05
CA ARG A 9 -3.83 -26.66 -9.43
C ARG A 9 -4.10 -25.20 -9.80
N CYS A 10 -5.12 -24.95 -10.62
CA CYS A 10 -5.66 -23.60 -10.85
C CYS A 10 -6.04 -23.02 -9.48
N ARG A 11 -5.18 -22.16 -8.93
CA ARG A 11 -5.31 -21.63 -7.58
C ARG A 11 -6.27 -20.44 -7.60
N GLY A 12 -7.57 -20.74 -7.63
CA GLY A 12 -8.67 -19.78 -7.50
C GLY A 12 -8.88 -18.89 -8.74
N ALA A 13 -10.13 -18.66 -9.12
CA ALA A 13 -10.45 -17.56 -10.02
C ALA A 13 -10.06 -16.25 -9.31
N THR A 14 -9.14 -15.47 -9.87
CA THR A 14 -8.99 -14.06 -9.46
C THR A 14 -10.26 -13.35 -9.92
N THR A 15 -11.27 -13.30 -9.05
CA THR A 15 -12.44 -12.45 -9.28
C THR A 15 -11.95 -11.01 -9.20
N LEU A 16 -12.09 -10.27 -10.31
CA LEU A 16 -11.93 -8.82 -10.24
C LEU A 16 -12.94 -8.29 -9.20
N PRO A 17 -12.53 -7.33 -8.34
CA PRO A 17 -13.44 -6.74 -7.37
C PRO A 17 -14.68 -6.19 -8.08
N ASP A 18 -15.86 -6.43 -7.53
CA ASP A 18 -17.09 -5.78 -7.97
C ASP A 18 -17.08 -4.29 -7.62
N GLU A 19 -18.11 -3.56 -8.07
CA GLU A 19 -18.17 -2.11 -7.90
C GLU A 19 -18.28 -1.70 -6.42
N GLU A 20 -18.97 -2.50 -5.62
CA GLU A 20 -19.10 -2.26 -4.18
C GLU A 20 -17.75 -2.40 -3.47
N ALA A 21 -16.99 -3.46 -3.79
CA ALA A 21 -15.64 -3.66 -3.27
C ALA A 21 -14.67 -2.54 -3.68
N ARG A 22 -14.80 -2.02 -4.91
CA ARG A 22 -14.01 -0.86 -5.37
C ARG A 22 -14.39 0.42 -4.62
N ALA A 23 -15.68 0.67 -4.45
CA ALA A 23 -16.17 1.84 -3.71
C ALA A 23 -15.73 1.81 -2.24
N ALA A 24 -15.77 0.65 -1.58
CA ALA A 24 -15.30 0.49 -0.21
C ALA A 24 -13.78 0.72 -0.09
N ALA A 25 -13.00 0.23 -1.06
CA ALA A 25 -11.56 0.48 -1.11
C ALA A 25 -11.26 1.98 -1.32
N ALA A 26 -12.00 2.65 -2.21
CA ALA A 26 -11.88 4.08 -2.46
C ALA A 26 -12.21 4.91 -1.20
N ALA A 27 -13.31 4.60 -0.52
CA ALA A 27 -13.71 5.28 0.71
C ALA A 27 -12.66 5.14 1.83
N SER A 28 -11.97 3.99 1.88
CA SER A 28 -10.86 3.79 2.84
C SER A 28 -9.64 4.65 2.49
N LEU A 29 -9.41 4.90 1.19
CA LEU A 29 -8.32 5.74 0.70
C LEU A 29 -8.62 7.24 0.89
N ASP A 30 -9.90 7.65 0.89
CA ASP A 30 -10.29 9.04 1.09
C ASP A 30 -9.78 9.60 2.42
N VAL A 31 -9.72 8.79 3.49
CA VAL A 31 -9.14 9.21 4.78
C VAL A 31 -7.66 9.62 4.63
N LEU A 32 -6.90 8.88 3.81
CA LEU A 32 -5.50 9.19 3.54
C LEU A 32 -5.37 10.45 2.67
N ARG A 33 -6.27 10.61 1.68
CA ARG A 33 -6.32 11.79 0.82
C ARG A 33 -6.61 13.07 1.61
N GLU A 34 -7.58 13.04 2.51
CA GLU A 34 -7.91 14.17 3.38
C GLU A 34 -6.77 14.50 4.35
N ALA A 35 -6.07 13.49 4.88
CA ALA A 35 -4.89 13.72 5.71
C ALA A 35 -3.74 14.38 4.91
N ALA A 36 -3.48 13.91 3.69
CA ALA A 36 -2.48 14.50 2.81
C ALA A 36 -2.80 15.96 2.48
N ARG A 37 -4.07 16.26 2.14
CA ARG A 37 -4.55 17.63 1.93
C ARG A 37 -4.32 18.51 3.16
N GLY A 38 -4.70 18.05 4.35
CA GLY A 38 -4.48 18.77 5.59
C GLY A 38 -3.00 19.05 5.86
N CYS A 39 -2.09 18.14 5.50
CA CYS A 39 -0.65 18.37 5.63
C CYS A 39 -0.10 19.42 4.65
N VAL A 40 -0.63 19.49 3.43
CA VAL A 40 -0.28 20.54 2.46
C VAL A 40 -0.81 21.89 2.94
N GLU A 41 -2.08 21.96 3.34
CA GLU A 41 -2.71 23.19 3.86
C GLU A 41 -2.03 23.72 5.13
N ALA A 42 -1.52 22.84 5.98
CA ALA A 42 -0.77 23.19 7.18
C ALA A 42 0.71 23.58 6.91
N GLY A 43 1.19 23.46 5.66
CA GLY A 43 2.58 23.73 5.29
C GLY A 43 3.59 22.70 5.81
N VAL A 44 3.13 21.51 6.21
CA VAL A 44 4.00 20.38 6.59
C VAL A 44 4.60 19.72 5.35
N LEU A 45 3.83 19.65 4.27
CA LEU A 45 4.28 19.23 2.94
C LEU A 45 4.41 20.45 2.02
N ARG A 46 5.19 20.32 0.93
CA ARG A 46 5.38 21.41 -0.03
C ARG A 46 4.03 21.85 -0.63
N PRO A 47 3.83 23.16 -0.87
CA PRO A 47 2.54 23.72 -1.27
C PRO A 47 2.09 23.35 -2.69
N ASP A 48 3.01 22.91 -3.53
CA ASP A 48 2.79 22.50 -4.92
C ASP A 48 2.68 20.97 -5.09
N ALA A 49 2.73 20.20 -3.99
CA ALA A 49 2.55 18.75 -4.07
C ALA A 49 1.11 18.38 -4.43
N ASP A 50 0.97 17.46 -5.38
CA ASP A 50 -0.32 16.86 -5.72
C ASP A 50 -0.77 15.90 -4.61
N VAL A 51 -1.95 16.14 -4.05
CA VAL A 51 -2.55 15.34 -2.98
C VAL A 51 -2.79 13.89 -3.44
N ASP A 52 -3.16 13.68 -4.71
CA ASP A 52 -3.37 12.34 -5.24
C ASP A 52 -2.03 11.60 -5.40
N GLU A 53 -0.98 12.27 -5.87
CA GLU A 53 0.37 11.70 -5.94
C GLU A 53 0.90 11.29 -4.56
N ILE A 54 0.72 12.14 -3.53
CA ILE A 54 1.09 11.83 -2.15
C ILE A 54 0.36 10.58 -1.67
N THR A 55 -0.96 10.54 -1.91
CA THR A 55 -1.85 9.45 -1.47
C THR A 55 -1.46 8.14 -2.12
N ASP A 56 -1.30 8.12 -3.44
CA ASP A 56 -0.93 6.93 -4.22
C ASP A 56 0.48 6.43 -3.85
N THR A 57 1.43 7.34 -3.63
CA THR A 57 2.80 6.99 -3.22
C THR A 57 2.82 6.34 -1.84
N LEU A 58 2.10 6.92 -0.87
CA LEU A 58 1.96 6.36 0.48
C LEU A 58 1.26 5.01 0.45
N TRP A 59 0.18 4.88 -0.32
CA TRP A 59 -0.56 3.65 -0.48
C TRP A 59 0.31 2.55 -1.09
N ALA A 60 1.01 2.84 -2.18
CA ALA A 60 1.92 1.90 -2.83
C ALA A 60 3.03 1.42 -1.87
N ALA A 61 3.63 2.34 -1.11
CA ALA A 61 4.61 2.01 -0.09
C ALA A 61 4.03 1.08 0.99
N ALA A 62 2.92 1.47 1.61
CA ALA A 62 2.24 0.70 2.65
C ALA A 62 1.86 -0.72 2.16
N HIS A 63 1.17 -0.81 1.03
CA HIS A 63 0.72 -2.08 0.45
C HIS A 63 1.86 -2.97 -0.04
N GLY A 64 2.96 -2.39 -0.54
CA GLY A 64 4.16 -3.12 -0.89
C GLY A 64 4.74 -3.87 0.33
N VAL A 65 4.86 -3.19 1.47
CA VAL A 65 5.33 -3.82 2.72
C VAL A 65 4.35 -4.88 3.20
N ILE A 66 3.05 -4.58 3.25
CA ILE A 66 2.02 -5.53 3.71
C ILE A 66 2.04 -6.80 2.83
N SER A 67 2.19 -6.65 1.51
CA SER A 67 2.24 -7.79 0.59
C SER A 67 3.48 -8.64 0.82
N LEU A 68 4.65 -8.02 1.02
CA LEU A 68 5.89 -8.72 1.33
C LEU A 68 5.81 -9.44 2.68
N GLU A 69 5.20 -8.81 3.69
CA GLU A 69 4.97 -9.41 5.01
C GLU A 69 4.06 -10.64 4.92
N ARG A 70 2.90 -10.51 4.27
CA ARG A 70 1.95 -11.62 4.06
C ARG A 70 2.55 -12.75 3.21
N GLY A 71 3.49 -12.43 2.33
CA GLY A 71 4.26 -13.39 1.55
C GLY A 71 5.37 -14.10 2.34
N GLY A 72 5.61 -13.72 3.60
CA GLY A 72 6.65 -14.32 4.45
C GLY A 72 8.06 -13.78 4.19
N HIS A 73 8.20 -12.67 3.47
CA HIS A 73 9.52 -12.09 3.14
C HIS A 73 10.18 -11.36 4.32
N PHE A 74 9.44 -11.12 5.41
CA PHE A 74 9.96 -10.49 6.63
C PHE A 74 9.89 -11.45 7.82
N PRO A 75 10.84 -12.39 7.95
CA PRO A 75 10.93 -13.19 9.15
C PRO A 75 11.25 -12.29 10.36
N ASP A 76 10.90 -12.81 11.54
CA ASP A 76 11.17 -12.20 12.85
C ASP A 76 10.43 -10.88 13.12
N GLY A 77 9.23 -10.70 12.57
CA GLY A 77 8.38 -9.53 12.86
C GLY A 77 8.94 -8.21 12.32
N ARG A 78 9.86 -8.25 11.35
CA ARG A 78 10.48 -7.05 10.78
C ARG A 78 9.53 -6.19 9.93
N GLY A 79 8.33 -6.69 9.61
CA GLY A 79 7.34 -6.01 8.78
C GLY A 79 6.97 -4.63 9.29
N GLU A 80 6.63 -4.50 10.58
CA GLU A 80 6.31 -3.20 11.20
C GLU A 80 7.43 -2.17 11.03
N ARG A 81 8.69 -2.58 11.30
CA ARG A 81 9.84 -1.68 11.12
C ARG A 81 9.99 -1.25 9.67
N ARG A 82 9.76 -2.15 8.71
CA ARG A 82 9.83 -1.84 7.27
C ARG A 82 8.69 -0.92 6.85
N PHE A 83 7.49 -1.14 7.35
CA PHE A 83 6.32 -0.30 7.12
C PHE A 83 6.64 1.14 7.52
N ARG A 84 7.04 1.37 8.77
CA ARG A 84 7.38 2.70 9.28
C ARG A 84 8.53 3.36 8.51
N THR A 85 9.55 2.58 8.13
CA THR A 85 10.69 3.12 7.37
C THR A 85 10.24 3.59 5.99
N LEU A 86 9.45 2.77 5.29
CA LEU A 86 9.07 3.04 3.91
C LEU A 86 8.01 4.14 3.80
N THR A 87 7.00 4.15 4.66
CA THR A 87 6.00 5.24 4.66
C THR A 87 6.63 6.59 5.00
N ARG A 88 7.61 6.61 5.92
CA ARG A 88 8.39 7.83 6.19
C ARG A 88 9.23 8.25 4.98
N ALA A 89 9.90 7.31 4.33
CA ALA A 89 10.69 7.60 3.13
C ALA A 89 9.82 8.11 1.97
N ALA A 90 8.62 7.55 1.80
CA ALA A 90 7.64 8.02 0.83
C ALA A 90 7.21 9.47 1.08
N VAL A 91 6.86 9.82 2.32
CA VAL A 91 6.49 11.19 2.69
C VAL A 91 7.65 12.17 2.55
N ASN A 92 8.88 11.75 2.83
CA ASN A 92 10.06 12.61 2.73
C ASN A 92 10.23 13.21 1.32
N ALA A 93 9.74 12.53 0.28
CA ALA A 93 9.78 13.03 -1.08
C ALA A 93 8.95 14.32 -1.26
N PHE A 94 7.99 14.61 -0.37
CA PHE A 94 7.03 15.72 -0.43
C PHE A 94 7.23 16.78 0.65
N LEU A 95 8.30 16.66 1.45
CA LEU A 95 8.66 17.69 2.42
C LEU A 95 9.10 18.99 1.70
N PRO A 96 9.05 20.15 2.38
CA PRO A 96 9.53 21.43 1.86
C PRO A 96 10.98 21.41 1.40
#